data_AF-A0A7J5UU35-F1
#
_entry.id   AF-A0A7J5UU35-F1
#
_cell.length_a   1.000
_cell.length_b   1.000
_cell.length_c   1.000
_cell.angle_alpha   90.00
_cell.angle_beta   90.00
_cell.angle_gamma   90.00
#
_symmetry.space_group_name_H-M   'P 1'
#
loop_
_entity.id
_entity.type
_entity.pdbx_description
1 polymer ?
#
loop_
_entity_poly.entity_id
_entity_poly.type
_entity_poly.pdbx_seq_one_letter_code
_entity_poly.pdbx_strand_id
1 'polypeptide(L)' 'MPSEQKTYDVRSALLRALMEKVHDDPYPSATMLDMIESLLEPREVPIYVEELLDRVRADRFPSIDMLQRIDRLV' A
#
# COMPACT_ATOMS: atom_id res chain seq x y z
N MET A 1 -19.93 8.90 -31.38
CA MET A 1 -19.68 8.76 -29.92
C MET A 1 -18.35 8.07 -29.77
N PRO A 2 -17.30 8.70 -29.23
CA PRO A 2 -16.05 8.00 -29.00
C PRO A 2 -16.29 7.02 -27.86
N SER A 3 -16.04 5.75 -28.14
CA SER A 3 -15.99 4.68 -27.15
C SER A 3 -14.93 5.04 -26.11
N GLU A 4 -15.35 5.34 -24.87
CA GLU A 4 -14.46 5.32 -23.71
C GLU A 4 -13.95 3.88 -23.57
N GLN A 5 -12.85 3.56 -24.26
CA GLN A 5 -11.99 2.47 -23.80
C GLN A 5 -11.59 2.86 -22.37
N LYS A 6 -12.18 2.18 -21.39
CA LYS A 6 -11.68 2.15 -20.03
C LYS A 6 -10.32 1.49 -20.11
N THR A 7 -9.29 2.27 -20.43
CA THR A 7 -7.91 1.83 -20.51
C THR A 7 -7.63 1.09 -19.22
N TYR A 8 -7.26 -0.19 -19.33
CA TYR A 8 -6.87 -0.98 -18.17
C TYR A 8 -5.77 -0.22 -17.45
N ASP A 9 -6.08 0.28 -16.26
CA ASP A 9 -5.13 1.05 -15.47
C ASP A 9 -4.15 0.07 -14.82
N VAL A 10 -3.04 -0.16 -15.52
CA VAL A 10 -1.94 -1.04 -15.08
C VAL A 10 -1.40 -0.61 -13.72
N ARG A 11 -1.35 0.70 -13.44
CA ARG A 11 -0.89 1.23 -12.13
C ARG A 11 -1.85 0.81 -11.03
N SER A 12 -3.15 1.05 -11.20
CA SER A 12 -4.18 0.60 -10.25
C SER A 12 -4.13 -0.91 -10.03
N ALA A 13 -3.94 -1.69 -11.09
CA ALA A 13 -3.89 -3.14 -11.00
C ALA A 13 -2.64 -3.64 -10.24
N LEU A 14 -1.47 -3.05 -10.52
CA LEU A 14 -0.24 -3.38 -9.80
C LEU A 14 -0.33 -2.99 -8.32
N LEU A 15 -0.84 -1.78 -8.02
CA LEU A 15 -1.05 -1.34 -6.65
C LEU A 15 -1.94 -2.32 -5.88
N ARG A 16 -3.08 -2.74 -6.47
CA ARG A 16 -3.97 -3.73 -5.85
C ARG A 16 -3.28 -5.06 -5.59
N ALA A 17 -2.57 -5.59 -6.58
CA ALA A 17 -1.87 -6.87 -6.43
C ALA A 17 -0.80 -6.81 -5.33
N LEU A 18 -0.09 -5.70 -5.20
CA LEU A 18 0.90 -5.49 -4.14
C LEU A 18 0.24 -5.33 -2.77
N MET A 19 -0.85 -4.55 -2.68
CA MET A 19 -1.62 -4.39 -1.44
C MET A 19 -2.17 -5.72 -0.94
N GLU A 20 -2.78 -6.53 -1.82
CA GLU A 20 -3.25 -7.88 -1.50
C GLU A 20 -2.09 -8.77 -1.04
N LYS A 21 -0.95 -8.72 -1.75
CA LYS A 21 0.21 -9.53 -1.40
C LYS A 21 0.80 -9.14 -0.05
N VAL A 22 0.88 -7.85 0.24
CA VAL A 22 1.34 -7.33 1.54
C VAL A 22 0.38 -7.81 2.61
N HIS A 23 -0.93 -7.61 2.44
CA HIS A 23 -1.97 -8.04 3.39
C HIS A 23 -1.78 -9.49 3.86
N ASP A 24 -1.57 -10.41 2.93
CA ASP A 24 -1.43 -11.85 3.22
C ASP A 24 -0.02 -12.24 3.73
N ASP A 25 0.99 -11.38 3.57
CA ASP A 25 2.37 -11.65 3.97
C ASP A 25 2.65 -11.10 5.39
N PRO A 26 2.99 -11.95 6.37
CA PRO A 26 3.37 -11.49 7.70
C PRO A 26 4.64 -10.62 7.70
N TYR A 27 5.52 -10.82 6.71
CA TYR A 27 6.80 -10.11 6.60
C TYR A 27 6.98 -9.57 5.17
N PRO A 28 6.17 -8.57 4.77
CA PRO A 28 6.24 -8.01 3.43
C PRO A 28 7.63 -7.41 3.19
N SER A 29 8.15 -7.58 1.99
CA SER A 29 9.45 -7.02 1.64
C SER A 29 9.39 -5.49 1.61
N ALA A 30 10.45 -4.84 2.09
CA ALA A 30 10.57 -3.38 2.04
C ALA A 30 10.41 -2.83 0.61
N THR A 31 10.95 -3.55 -0.39
CA THR A 31 10.82 -3.18 -1.80
C THR A 31 9.36 -3.18 -2.29
N MET A 32 8.51 -4.10 -1.80
CA MET A 32 7.08 -4.08 -2.15
C MET A 32 6.37 -2.87 -1.53
N LEU A 33 6.69 -2.53 -0.27
CA LEU A 33 6.15 -1.36 0.41
C LEU A 33 6.56 -0.05 -0.28
N ASP A 34 7.85 0.08 -0.63
CA ASP A 34 8.37 1.23 -1.38
C ASP A 34 7.66 1.39 -2.74
N MET A 35 7.39 0.27 -3.42
CA MET A 35 6.69 0.27 -4.70
C MET A 35 5.23 0.69 -4.55
N ILE A 36 4.53 0.20 -3.52
CA ILE A 36 3.18 0.66 -3.18
C ILE A 36 3.19 2.18 -2.99
N GLU A 37 4.07 2.69 -2.12
CA GLU A 37 4.18 4.11 -1.80
C GLU A 37 4.43 4.98 -3.03
N SER A 38 5.25 4.50 -3.99
CA SER A 38 5.49 5.20 -5.25
C SER A 38 4.28 5.24 -6.21
N LEU A 39 3.33 4.31 -6.05
CA LEU A 39 2.14 4.18 -6.91
C LEU A 39 0.90 4.86 -6.31
N LEU A 40 0.93 5.23 -5.03
CA LEU A 40 -0.21 5.80 -4.32
C LEU A 40 -0.64 7.14 -4.91
N GLU A 41 -1.94 7.26 -5.16
CA GLU A 41 -2.58 8.55 -5.35
C GLU A 41 -3.14 9.09 -4.01
N PRO A 42 -3.38 10.41 -3.87
CA PRO A 42 -3.82 10.99 -2.60
C PRO A 42 -5.07 10.34 -1.98
N ARG A 43 -6.00 9.83 -2.80
CA ARG A 43 -7.20 9.13 -2.33
C ARG A 43 -6.92 7.72 -1.78
N GLU A 44 -5.79 7.14 -2.14
CA GLU A 44 -5.39 5.75 -1.80
C GLU A 44 -4.51 5.73 -0.54
N VAL A 45 -3.86 6.85 -0.19
CA VAL A 45 -3.01 6.97 1.01
C VAL A 45 -3.72 6.53 2.30
N PRO A 46 -4.97 6.96 2.60
CA PRO A 46 -5.62 6.54 3.85
C PRO A 46 -5.83 5.02 3.94
N ILE A 47 -6.04 4.35 2.80
CA ILE A 47 -6.26 2.89 2.75
C ILE A 47 -4.95 2.18 3.10
N TYR A 48 -3.83 2.64 2.52
CA TYR A 48 -2.52 2.08 2.82
C TYR A 48 -2.08 2.34 4.27
N VAL A 49 -2.31 3.55 4.78
CA VAL A 49 -1.99 3.89 6.17
C VAL A 49 -2.75 3.00 7.16
N GLU A 50 -4.03 2.71 6.91
CA GLU A 50 -4.80 1.82 7.79
C GLU A 50 -4.24 0.38 7.78
N GLU A 51 -3.85 -0.15 6.61
CA GLU A 51 -3.20 -1.46 6.50
C GLU A 51 -1.88 -1.53 7.29
N LEU A 52 -1.06 -0.46 7.26
CA LEU A 52 0.16 -0.39 8.07
C LEU A 52 -0.16 -0.29 9.57
N LEU A 53 -1.17 0.49 9.95
CA LEU A 53 -1.59 0.64 11.34
C LEU A 53 -2.13 -0.68 11.91
N ASP A 54 -2.89 -1.44 11.13
CA ASP A 54 -3.40 -2.74 11.55
C ASP A 54 -2.27 -3.72 11.87
N ARG A 55 -1.19 -3.71 11.10
CA ARG A 55 0.03 -4.48 11.40
C ARG A 55 0.69 -4.03 12.69
N VAL A 56 0.85 -2.71 12.86
CA VAL A 56 1.44 -2.14 14.08
C VAL A 56 0.62 -2.49 15.32
N ARG A 57 -0.71 -2.53 15.21
CA ARG A 57 -1.63 -2.93 16.29
C ARG A 57 -1.55 -4.43 16.59
N ALA A 58 -1.36 -5.26 15.57
CA ALA A 58 -1.29 -6.72 15.70
C ALA A 58 0.07 -7.21 16.21
N ASP A 59 1.14 -6.47 15.95
CA ASP A 59 2.50 -6.82 16.38
C ASP A 59 2.79 -6.38 17.82
N ARG A 60 3.41 -7.26 18.60
CA ARG A 60 3.88 -6.95 19.96
C ARG A 60 5.09 -6.01 19.93
N PHE A 61 5.92 -6.10 18.89
CA PHE A 61 7.14 -5.31 18.72
C PHE A 61 7.19 -4.74 17.29
N PRO A 62 6.38 -3.72 17.00
CA PRO A 62 6.27 -3.19 15.65
C PRO A 62 7.62 -2.67 15.15
N SER A 63 7.89 -2.93 13.86
CA SER A 63 9.09 -2.44 13.20
C SER A 63 9.14 -0.91 13.19
N ILE A 64 10.30 -0.34 13.51
CA ILE A 64 10.57 1.10 13.39
C ILE A 64 10.35 1.58 11.95
N ASP A 65 10.68 0.74 10.95
CA ASP A 65 10.47 1.07 9.54
C ASP A 65 8.98 1.30 9.23
N MET A 66 8.08 0.48 9.78
CA MET A 66 6.63 0.64 9.60
C MET A 66 6.11 1.93 10.24
N LEU A 67 6.59 2.25 11.45
CA LEU A 67 6.22 3.49 12.13
C LEU A 67 6.69 4.72 11.35
N GLN A 68 7.91 4.69 10.82
CA GLN A 68 8.45 5.78 10.00
C GLN A 68 7.71 5.94 8.67
N ARG A 69 7.24 4.85 8.05
CA ARG A 69 6.42 4.93 6.83
C ARG A 69 5.10 5.62 7.10
N ILE A 70 4.42 5.26 8.21
CA ILE A 70 3.16 5.90 8.61
C ILE A 70 3.40 7.39 8.87
N ASP A 71 4.42 7.75 9.66
CA ASP A 71 4.73 9.15 10.03
C ASP A 71 4.96 10.07 8.82
N ARG A 72 5.51 9.55 7.72
CA ARG A 72 5.72 10.33 6.48
C ARG A 72 4.43 10.59 5.69
N LEU A 73 3.36 9.85 5.96
CA LEU A 73 2.11 9.86 5.20
C LEU A 73 0.96 10.58 5.92
N VAL A 74 1.19 11.05 7.16
CA VAL A 74 0.22 11.79 7.99
C VAL A 74 0.52 13.28 8.09
#